data_AF-A0A822XBU1-F1
#
_entry.id   AF-A0A822XBU1-F1
#
_cell.length_a   1.000
_cell.length_b   1.000
_cell.length_c   1.000
_cell.angle_alpha   90.00
_cell.angle_beta   90.00
_cell.angle_gamma   90.00
#
_symmetry.space_group_name_H-M   'P 1'
#
loop_
_entity.id
_entity.type
_entity.pdbx_description
1 polymer ?
#
loop_
_entity_poly.entity_id
_entity_poly.type
_entity_poly.pdbx_seq_one_letter_code
_entity_poly.pdbx_strand_id
1 'polypeptide(L)'
;MGGAYSGPAETTVDYRITFDEDGTFHYICEPHVSMDMVGVVTVGTGVAPPPPSAQPEPSESVPGFLGITVLVAMLGAALVAGRRNL
;
A
#
# COMPACT_ATOMS: atom_id res chain seq x y z
N MET A 1 6.68 16.29 18.14
CA MET A 1 5.42 16.13 17.39
C MET A 1 5.00 17.53 16.96
N GLY A 2 5.09 17.84 15.67
CA GLY A 2 4.69 19.12 15.12
C GLY A 2 3.24 19.02 14.65
N GLY A 3 2.34 19.77 15.26
CA GLY A 3 0.91 19.73 14.99
C GLY A 3 0.16 20.55 16.04
N ALA A 4 -1.08 20.90 15.74
CA ALA A 4 -1.93 21.60 16.70
C ALA A 4 -2.57 20.58 17.66
N TYR A 5 -2.47 20.82 18.98
CA TYR A 5 -2.97 19.93 20.01
C TYR A 5 -4.36 20.38 20.49
N SER A 6 -5.32 19.45 20.52
CA SER A 6 -6.70 19.73 20.93
C SER A 6 -6.93 19.73 22.44
N GLY A 7 -5.91 19.45 23.25
CA GLY A 7 -6.04 19.30 24.70
C GLY A 7 -6.16 17.83 25.14
N PRO A 8 -6.32 17.58 26.46
CA PRO A 8 -6.44 16.23 27.02
C PRO A 8 -7.65 15.47 26.46
N ALA A 9 -7.62 14.14 26.58
CA ALA A 9 -8.70 13.28 26.13
C ALA A 9 -9.95 13.47 27.01
N GLU A 10 -11.07 13.87 26.40
CA GLU A 10 -12.37 14.03 27.05
C GLU A 10 -13.48 13.38 26.22
N THR A 11 -14.60 13.05 26.86
CA THR A 11 -15.76 12.45 26.18
C THR A 11 -16.48 13.43 25.25
N THR A 12 -16.29 14.73 25.45
CA THR A 12 -16.82 15.78 24.59
C THR A 12 -15.79 16.89 24.53
N VAL A 13 -15.23 17.11 23.34
CA VAL A 13 -14.26 18.17 23.06
C VAL A 13 -14.82 19.02 21.92
N ASP A 14 -14.80 20.33 22.10
CA ASP A 14 -15.03 21.29 21.04
C ASP A 14 -13.69 21.96 20.71
N TYR A 15 -13.17 21.68 19.51
CA TYR A 15 -11.88 22.17 19.05
C TYR A 15 -12.04 22.85 17.69
N ARG A 16 -11.41 24.02 17.53
CA ARG A 16 -11.46 24.81 16.29
C ARG A 16 -10.04 25.09 15.80
N ILE A 17 -9.81 24.85 14.52
CA ILE A 17 -8.57 25.17 13.82
C ILE A 17 -8.92 25.82 12.48
N THR A 18 -8.13 26.82 12.09
CA THR A 18 -8.17 27.44 10.77
C THR A 18 -6.91 27.04 10.02
N PHE A 19 -7.05 26.70 8.74
CA PHE A 19 -5.94 26.38 7.86
C PHE A 19 -5.71 27.56 6.92
N ASP A 20 -4.52 28.13 6.96
CA ASP A 20 -4.16 29.31 6.15
C ASP A 20 -3.50 28.95 4.81
N GLU A 21 -3.20 27.67 4.61
CA GLU A 21 -2.49 27.15 3.44
C GLU A 21 -3.19 25.92 2.84
N ASP A 22 -3.08 25.77 1.51
CA ASP A 22 -3.49 24.56 0.80
C ASP A 22 -2.60 23.37 1.22
N GLY A 23 -3.20 22.20 1.39
CA GLY A 23 -2.46 21.01 1.80
C GLY A 23 -3.33 19.86 2.28
N THR A 24 -2.66 18.77 2.64
CA THR A 24 -3.26 17.58 3.25
C THR A 24 -2.78 17.50 4.70
N PHE A 25 -3.73 17.59 5.62
CA PHE A 25 -3.49 17.59 7.07
C PHE A 25 -4.08 16.32 7.69
N HIS A 26 -3.31 15.65 8.52
CA HIS A 26 -3.75 14.44 9.20
C HIS A 26 -4.20 14.78 10.61
N TYR A 27 -5.36 14.23 10.98
CA TYR A 27 -5.91 14.29 12.32
C TYR A 27 -5.87 12.89 12.95
N ILE A 28 -5.50 12.83 14.22
CA ILE A 28 -5.59 11.62 15.03
C ILE A 28 -6.26 11.95 16.36
N CYS A 29 -7.07 11.03 16.87
CA CYS A 29 -7.42 11.00 18.28
C CYS A 29 -6.41 10.11 19.00
N GLU A 30 -5.44 10.71 19.70
CA GLU A 30 -4.33 10.00 20.35
C GLU A 30 -4.71 8.74 21.16
N PRO A 31 -5.74 8.74 22.04
CA PRO A 31 -6.12 7.54 22.77
C PRO A 31 -6.74 6.44 21.90
N HIS A 32 -7.19 6.77 20.68
CA HIS A 32 -7.95 5.87 19.81
C HIS A 32 -7.27 5.61 18.45
N VAL A 33 -6.02 6.01 18.29
CA VAL A 33 -5.27 5.82 17.04
C VAL A 33 -5.11 4.33 16.69
N SER A 34 -4.96 3.46 17.68
CA SER A 34 -4.87 2.01 17.49
C SER A 34 -6.20 1.36 17.07
N MET A 35 -7.31 2.10 17.22
CA MET A 35 -8.65 1.71 16.77
C MET A 35 -9.04 2.43 15.47
N ASP A 36 -8.07 3.02 14.77
CA ASP A 36 -8.25 3.69 13.48
C ASP A 36 -9.13 4.96 13.54
N MET A 37 -9.14 5.64 14.69
CA MET A 37 -9.76 6.97 14.80
C MET A 37 -8.83 8.05 14.24
N VAL A 38 -8.66 8.00 12.92
CA VAL A 38 -7.83 8.90 12.11
C VAL A 38 -8.68 9.65 11.10
N GLY A 39 -8.23 10.82 10.67
CA GLY A 39 -8.93 11.64 9.69
C GLY A 39 -7.95 12.41 8.82
N VAL A 40 -8.44 12.88 7.67
CA VAL A 40 -7.68 13.72 6.74
C VAL A 40 -8.51 14.94 6.41
N VAL A 41 -7.90 16.11 6.49
CA VAL A 41 -8.45 17.38 6.02
C VAL A 41 -7.62 17.81 4.82
N THR A 42 -8.26 17.93 3.66
CA THR A 42 -7.63 18.50 2.46
C THR A 42 -8.15 19.91 2.24
N VAL A 43 -7.24 20.87 2.17
CA VAL A 43 -7.50 22.29 1.93
C VAL A 43 -6.95 22.65 0.56
N GLY A 44 -7.75 23.31 -0.26
CA GLY A 44 -7.41 23.67 -1.63
C GLY A 44 -8.63 23.56 -2.55
N THR A 45 -8.40 23.27 -3.83
CA THR A 45 -9.45 23.28 -4.87
C THR A 45 -10.46 22.13 -4.78
N GLY A 46 -10.23 21.16 -3.88
CA GLY A 46 -11.08 19.97 -3.73
C GLY A 46 -10.91 18.93 -4.85
N VAL A 47 -9.93 19.12 -5.75
CA VAL A 47 -9.57 18.11 -6.76
C VAL A 47 -8.49 17.22 -6.16
N ALA A 48 -8.81 15.95 -5.92
CA ALA A 48 -7.79 14.96 -5.57
C ALA A 48 -6.74 14.91 -6.68
N PRO A 49 -5.42 14.85 -6.35
CA PRO A 49 -4.41 14.59 -7.36
C PRO A 49 -4.82 13.34 -8.15
N PRO A 50 -4.59 13.31 -9.48
CA PRO A 50 -4.85 12.10 -10.25
C PRO A 50 -4.12 10.93 -9.56
N PRO A 51 -4.75 9.75 -9.45
CA PRO A 51 -4.09 8.59 -8.87
C PRO A 51 -2.73 8.44 -9.55
N PRO A 52 -1.68 8.05 -8.82
CA PRO A 52 -0.37 7.82 -9.43
C PRO A 52 -0.62 6.96 -10.66
N SER A 53 -0.20 7.48 -11.83
CA SER A 53 -0.36 6.80 -13.10
C SER A 53 0.08 5.37 -12.89
N ALA A 54 -0.84 4.41 -13.06
CA ALA A 54 -0.61 3.00 -12.81
C ALA A 54 0.74 2.65 -13.43
N GLN A 55 1.76 2.49 -12.58
CA GLN A 55 3.02 1.95 -13.03
C GLN A 55 2.64 0.60 -13.63
N PRO A 56 3.12 0.24 -14.84
CA PRO A 56 2.91 -1.09 -15.34
C PRO A 56 3.32 -2.04 -14.23
N GLU A 57 2.38 -2.83 -13.73
CA GLU A 57 2.65 -3.89 -12.75
C GLU A 57 3.91 -4.59 -13.24
N PRO A 58 5.00 -4.62 -12.46
CA PRO A 58 6.20 -5.31 -12.90
C PRO A 58 5.76 -6.72 -13.22
N SER A 59 5.91 -7.13 -14.49
CA SER A 59 5.60 -8.49 -14.88
C SER A 59 6.38 -9.39 -13.94
N GLU A 60 5.66 -10.18 -13.13
CA GLU A 60 6.17 -11.04 -12.06
C GLU A 60 7.00 -12.19 -12.67
N SER A 61 8.10 -11.84 -13.33
CA SER A 61 9.12 -12.75 -13.80
C SER A 61 10.06 -12.99 -12.62
N VAL A 62 9.69 -13.91 -11.75
CA VAL A 62 10.60 -14.46 -10.73
C VAL A 62 11.84 -15.01 -11.46
N PRO A 63 13.02 -14.38 -11.32
CA PRO A 63 14.19 -14.78 -12.07
C PRO A 63 14.56 -16.23 -11.73
N GLY A 64 14.56 -17.10 -12.75
CA GLY A 64 15.04 -18.49 -12.64
C GLY A 64 13.99 -19.57 -12.43
N PHE A 65 12.77 -19.29 -11.95
CA PHE A 65 11.78 -20.35 -11.70
C PHE A 65 11.29 -21.02 -12.98
N LEU A 66 11.01 -20.26 -14.04
CA LEU A 66 10.62 -20.81 -15.34
C LEU A 66 11.77 -21.60 -16.00
N GLY A 67 13.01 -21.15 -15.82
CA GLY A 67 14.19 -21.85 -16.36
C GLY A 67 14.38 -23.23 -15.71
N ILE A 68 14.26 -23.29 -14.38
CA ILE A 68 14.41 -24.54 -13.63
C ILE A 68 13.27 -25.51 -13.94
N THR A 69 12.01 -25.06 -13.99
CA THR A 69 10.87 -25.96 -14.26
C THR A 69 10.91 -26.54 -15.66
N VAL A 70 11.31 -25.75 -16.68
CA VAL A 70 11.48 -26.24 -18.05
C VAL A 70 12.60 -27.27 -18.14
N LEU A 71 13.74 -27.02 -17.49
CA LEU A 71 14.86 -27.97 -17.49
C LEU A 71 14.48 -29.30 -16.82
N VAL A 72 13.81 -29.25 -15.66
CA VAL A 72 13.32 -30.44 -14.95
C VAL A 72 12.30 -31.20 -15.79
N ALA A 73 11.37 -30.50 -16.44
CA ALA A 73 10.37 -31.12 -17.32
C ALA A 73 11.01 -31.81 -18.53
N MET A 74 12.02 -31.18 -19.16
CA MET A 74 12.75 -31.76 -20.30
C MET A 74 13.55 -33.00 -19.89
N LEU A 75 14.20 -32.96 -18.71
CA LEU A 75 14.92 -34.12 -18.17
C LEU A 75 13.98 -35.28 -17.85
N GLY A 76 12.83 -34.98 -17.23
CA GLY A 76 11.79 -35.96 -16.95
C GLY A 76 11.20 -36.58 -18.22
N ALA A 77 10.91 -35.78 -19.24
CA ALA A 77 10.40 -36.25 -20.52
C ALA A 77 11.42 -37.17 -21.23
N ALA A 78 12.70 -36.83 -21.22
CA ALA A 78 13.76 -37.66 -21.79
C ALA A 78 13.88 -39.02 -21.08
N LEU A 79 13.80 -39.04 -19.74
CA LEU A 79 13.82 -40.29 -18.96
C LEU A 79 12.58 -41.17 -19.24
N VAL A 80 11.39 -40.57 -19.36
CA VAL A 80 10.16 -41.31 -19.72
C VAL A 80 10.23 -41.85 -21.14
N ALA A 81 10.71 -41.06 -22.10
CA ALA A 81 10.87 -41.50 -23.49
C ALA A 81 11.91 -42.63 -23.62
N GLY A 82 13.03 -42.54 -22.90
CA GLY A 82 14.05 -43.60 -22.87
C GLY A 82 13.54 -44.92 -22.31
N ARG A 83 12.64 -44.90 -21.32
CA ARG A 83 11.98 -46.10 -20.78
C ARG A 83 10.94 -46.72 -21.72
N ARG A 84 10.49 -45.99 -22.74
CA ARG A 84 9.50 -46.45 -23.73
C ARG A 84 10.15 -47.02 -25.00
N ASN A 85 11.47 -46.82 -25.15
CA ASN A 85 12.28 -47.29 -26.29
C ASN A 85 13.18 -48.48 -25.94
N LEU A 86 13.05 -49.04 -24.72
CA LEU A 86 13.55 -50.35 -24.29
C LEU A 86 12.36 -51.29 -24.12
#